data_AF-E4X738-F1
#
_entry.id   AF-E4X738-F1
#
_cell.length_a   1.000
_cell.length_b   1.000
_cell.length_c   1.000
_cell.angle_alpha   90.00
_cell.angle_beta   90.00
_cell.angle_gamma   90.00
#
_symmetry.space_group_name_H-M   'P 1'
#
loop_
_entity.id
_entity.type
_entity.pdbx_description
1 polymer ?
#
loop_
_entity_poly.entity_id
_entity_poly.type
_entity_poly.pdbx_seq_one_letter_code
_entity_poly.pdbx_strand_id
1 'polypeptide(L)'
;MICNCLRYLNQQSQDNPSTLRKRVNVTLSEITRLCTEYGNEAEIGLEGKLDLLIRFQMLEKDGSVYTVLLFKMVEKMVQQCVLQWISTKYGMDARKIMALLFEGNYFEPKNVAKTCVMDEKDANQVLYRLMNDGLVSFQDMTPAGNFFPYYCTYLYTCNKVNVVHHARKAALNVENKLLLRKQHEHEKVKDLIKKKKVIDDYKASHPNENLEDQLLPREEREVANFYRIDEMLLKRINSLEQQIIISDCYIEMKRKMLKEECGSKGWDPVLKLAVKKKKAA
;
A
#
# COMPACT_ATOMS: atom_id res chain seq x y z
N MET A 1 -9.31 13.70 3.80
CA MET A 1 -10.09 13.70 2.55
C MET A 1 -10.15 12.31 1.90
N ILE A 2 -9.05 11.76 1.37
CA ILE A 2 -9.04 10.44 0.71
C ILE A 2 -9.56 9.30 1.60
N CYS A 3 -9.15 9.20 2.86
CA CYS A 3 -9.64 8.17 3.77
C CYS A 3 -11.14 8.31 4.11
N ASN A 4 -11.69 9.53 4.12
CA ASN A 4 -13.11 9.76 4.39
C ASN A 4 -13.96 9.49 3.14
N CYS A 5 -13.47 9.84 1.95
CA CYS A 5 -14.08 9.40 0.69
C CYS A 5 -14.06 7.87 0.57
N LEU A 6 -12.94 7.21 0.92
CA LEU A 6 -12.87 5.74 0.95
C LEU A 6 -13.82 5.12 1.98
N ARG A 7 -14.04 5.75 3.15
CA ARG A 7 -15.04 5.30 4.12
C ARG A 7 -16.48 5.45 3.60
N TYR A 8 -16.82 6.59 3.01
CA TYR A 8 -18.12 6.82 2.37
C TYR A 8 -18.36 5.83 1.21
N LEU A 9 -17.34 5.59 0.39
CA LEU A 9 -17.38 4.64 -0.73
C LEU A 9 -17.44 3.18 -0.26
N ASN A 10 -16.83 2.85 0.88
CA ASN A 10 -16.94 1.54 1.51
C ASN A 10 -18.35 1.32 2.10
N GLN A 11 -18.96 2.36 2.67
CA GLN A 11 -20.34 2.32 3.17
C GLN A 11 -21.34 2.09 2.02
N GLN A 12 -21.14 2.76 0.88
CA GLN A 12 -21.91 2.52 -0.37
C GLN A 12 -21.61 1.17 -1.05
N SER A 13 -20.48 0.53 -0.71
CA SER A 13 -20.08 -0.78 -1.24
C SER A 13 -20.70 -1.95 -0.47
N GLN A 14 -21.01 -1.78 0.81
CA GLN A 14 -21.58 -2.84 1.65
C GLN A 14 -23.00 -3.24 1.22
N ASP A 15 -23.72 -2.35 0.55
CA ASP A 15 -25.09 -2.60 0.09
C ASP A 15 -25.18 -3.34 -1.25
N ASN A 16 -24.06 -3.54 -1.99
CA ASN A 16 -24.12 -4.28 -3.27
C ASN A 16 -22.73 -4.83 -3.71
N PRO A 17 -22.44 -6.14 -3.63
CA PRO A 17 -21.09 -6.70 -3.84
C PRO A 17 -20.57 -6.74 -5.29
N SER A 18 -21.39 -6.32 -6.28
CA SER A 18 -21.02 -6.13 -7.70
C SER A 18 -20.36 -4.77 -8.00
N THR A 19 -20.10 -3.97 -6.95
CA THR A 19 -19.68 -2.56 -6.97
C THR A 19 -18.22 -2.28 -7.37
N LEU A 20 -17.33 -3.26 -7.49
CA LEU A 20 -15.88 -2.97 -7.64
C LEU A 20 -15.46 -2.38 -9.00
N ARG A 21 -16.39 -2.30 -9.97
CA ARG A 21 -16.23 -1.51 -11.22
C ARG A 21 -16.76 -0.07 -11.11
N LYS A 22 -17.38 0.34 -10.00
CA LYS A 22 -18.14 1.60 -9.95
C LYS A 22 -17.24 2.81 -10.13
N ARG A 23 -17.39 3.42 -11.31
CA ARG A 23 -17.46 4.86 -11.49
C ARG A 23 -18.50 5.38 -10.49
N VAL A 24 -18.07 6.15 -9.50
CA VAL A 24 -19.00 6.82 -8.58
C VAL A 24 -19.10 8.27 -9.01
N ASN A 25 -20.28 8.64 -9.49
CA ASN A 25 -20.56 10.00 -9.89
C ASN A 25 -20.89 10.81 -8.64
N VAL A 26 -20.18 11.90 -8.44
CA VAL A 26 -20.36 12.83 -7.33
C VAL A 26 -20.37 14.23 -7.89
N THR A 27 -21.35 15.03 -7.50
CA THR A 27 -21.44 16.44 -7.89
C THR A 27 -20.53 17.30 -7.03
N LEU A 28 -20.09 18.45 -7.53
CA LEU A 28 -19.29 19.40 -6.75
C LEU A 28 -19.99 19.80 -5.43
N SER A 29 -21.31 20.00 -5.47
CA SER A 29 -22.13 20.31 -4.31
C SER A 29 -22.09 19.23 -3.22
N GLU A 30 -22.08 17.96 -3.61
CA GLU A 30 -21.98 16.84 -2.66
C GLU A 30 -20.58 16.73 -2.05
N ILE A 31 -19.53 16.95 -2.85
CA ILE A 31 -18.14 16.94 -2.37
C ILE A 31 -17.94 18.08 -1.38
N THR A 32 -18.41 19.29 -1.70
CA THR A 32 -18.31 20.45 -0.81
C THR A 32 -19.07 20.20 0.49
N ARG A 33 -20.30 19.68 0.43
CA ARG A 33 -21.09 19.33 1.63
C ARG A 33 -20.36 18.33 2.52
N LEU A 34 -19.85 17.24 1.94
CA LEU A 34 -19.09 16.23 2.68
C LEU A 34 -17.79 16.78 3.25
N CYS A 35 -17.14 17.71 2.54
CA CYS A 35 -15.92 18.34 3.02
C CYS A 35 -16.20 19.31 4.18
N THR A 36 -17.34 20.02 4.18
CA THR A 36 -17.77 20.87 5.30
C THR A 36 -18.29 20.08 6.51
N GLU A 37 -18.92 18.92 6.29
CA GLU A 37 -19.42 18.06 7.38
C GLU A 37 -18.28 17.31 8.10
N TYR A 38 -17.19 16.98 7.38
CA TYR A 38 -16.10 16.15 7.90
C TYR A 38 -14.72 16.85 7.93
N GLY A 39 -14.64 18.16 7.66
CA GLY A 39 -13.37 18.90 7.63
C GLY A 39 -13.51 20.42 7.78
N ASN A 40 -12.51 21.05 8.41
CA ASN A 40 -12.36 22.51 8.52
C ASN A 40 -11.62 23.10 7.31
N GLU A 41 -11.94 22.68 6.08
CA GLU A 41 -11.27 23.22 4.87
C GLU A 41 -12.17 24.20 4.13
N ALA A 42 -11.67 25.41 3.88
CA ALA A 42 -12.37 26.43 3.09
C ALA A 42 -12.49 25.99 1.61
N GLU A 43 -13.64 26.31 0.99
CA GLU A 43 -13.97 25.99 -0.42
C GLU A 43 -12.89 26.42 -1.42
N ILE A 44 -12.16 27.49 -1.11
CA ILE A 44 -11.14 28.14 -1.96
C ILE A 44 -9.96 27.20 -2.31
N GLY A 45 -9.79 26.07 -1.60
CA GLY A 45 -8.77 25.07 -1.90
C GLY A 45 -9.26 23.78 -2.57
N LEU A 46 -10.58 23.61 -2.76
CA LEU A 46 -11.15 22.33 -3.17
C LEU A 46 -10.98 22.07 -4.68
N GLU A 47 -11.22 23.07 -5.52
CA GLU A 47 -11.07 22.95 -6.98
C GLU A 47 -9.63 22.59 -7.38
N GLY A 48 -8.62 23.22 -6.78
CA GLY A 48 -7.22 22.89 -7.05
C GLY A 48 -6.84 21.47 -6.64
N LYS A 49 -7.45 20.93 -5.58
CA LYS A 49 -7.27 19.52 -5.16
C LYS A 49 -7.98 18.55 -6.11
N LEU A 50 -9.16 18.91 -6.59
CA LEU A 50 -9.89 18.11 -7.59
C LEU A 50 -9.16 18.08 -8.93
N ASP A 51 -8.61 19.21 -9.38
CA ASP A 51 -7.77 19.28 -10.58
C ASP A 51 -6.53 18.41 -10.47
N LEU A 52 -5.90 18.37 -9.30
CA LEU A 52 -4.78 17.47 -9.03
C LEU A 52 -5.19 16.00 -9.18
N LEU A 53 -6.35 15.62 -8.64
CA LEU A 53 -6.89 14.26 -8.73
C LEU A 53 -7.28 13.88 -10.18
N ILE A 54 -7.75 14.84 -10.98
CA ILE A 54 -8.00 14.65 -12.41
C ILE A 54 -6.68 14.41 -13.14
N ARG A 55 -5.64 15.22 -12.87
CA ARG A 55 -4.30 15.03 -13.47
C ARG A 55 -3.71 13.66 -13.14
N PHE A 56 -3.94 13.15 -11.93
CA PHE A 56 -3.53 11.80 -11.54
C PHE A 56 -4.44 10.68 -12.06
N GLN A 57 -5.43 11.00 -12.90
CA GLN A 57 -6.39 10.06 -13.49
C GLN A 57 -7.22 9.29 -12.44
N MET A 58 -7.42 9.89 -11.27
CA MET A 58 -8.24 9.32 -10.17
C MET A 58 -9.69 9.81 -10.25
N LEU A 59 -9.91 10.95 -10.91
CA LEU A 59 -11.21 11.54 -11.23
C LEU A 59 -11.32 11.77 -12.73
N GLU A 60 -12.52 11.62 -13.27
CA GLU A 60 -12.92 12.18 -14.58
C GLU A 60 -13.92 13.32 -14.32
N LYS A 61 -13.86 14.41 -15.10
CA LYS A 61 -14.79 15.54 -14.97
C LYS A 61 -15.62 15.64 -16.24
N ASP A 62 -16.92 15.47 -16.10
CA ASP A 62 -17.90 15.64 -17.16
C ASP A 62 -18.86 16.77 -16.74
N GLY A 63 -18.55 18.00 -17.16
CA GLY A 63 -19.31 19.19 -16.75
C GLY A 63 -19.21 19.45 -15.24
N SER A 64 -20.35 19.40 -14.53
CA SER A 64 -20.46 19.58 -13.08
C SER A 64 -20.35 18.27 -12.27
N VAL A 65 -20.20 17.13 -12.95
CA VAL A 65 -20.13 15.80 -12.35
C VAL A 65 -18.70 15.30 -12.35
N TYR A 66 -18.24 14.83 -11.20
CA TYR A 66 -16.96 14.17 -11.02
C TYR A 66 -17.17 12.67 -10.89
N THR A 67 -16.50 11.89 -11.73
CA THR A 67 -16.55 10.44 -11.68
C THR A 67 -15.31 9.90 -10.99
N VAL A 68 -15.48 9.30 -9.81
CA VAL A 68 -14.39 8.67 -9.06
C VAL A 68 -14.06 7.30 -9.64
N LEU A 69 -12.81 7.13 -10.06
CA LEU A 69 -12.29 5.85 -10.55
C LEU A 69 -11.61 5.09 -9.40
N LEU A 70 -12.43 4.41 -8.59
CA LEU A 70 -12.00 3.67 -7.39
C LEU A 70 -10.80 2.74 -7.65
N PHE A 71 -10.84 1.98 -8.75
CA PHE A 71 -9.76 1.06 -9.10
C PHE A 71 -8.44 1.78 -9.37
N LYS A 72 -8.46 2.84 -10.20
CA LYS A 72 -7.25 3.62 -10.50
C LYS A 72 -6.69 4.30 -9.24
N MET A 73 -7.59 4.78 -8.38
CA MET A 73 -7.21 5.36 -7.10
C MET A 73 -6.47 4.36 -6.20
N VAL A 74 -7.04 3.15 -6.02
CA VAL A 74 -6.39 2.08 -5.25
C VAL A 74 -5.08 1.64 -5.92
N GLU A 75 -5.03 1.50 -7.24
CA GLU A 75 -3.80 1.15 -7.97
C GLU A 75 -2.69 2.18 -7.73
N LYS A 76 -3.00 3.48 -7.82
CA LYS A 76 -2.02 4.54 -7.55
C LYS A 76 -1.58 4.58 -6.09
N MET A 77 -2.50 4.39 -5.14
CA MET A 77 -2.16 4.34 -3.72
C MET A 77 -1.23 3.16 -3.40
N VAL A 78 -1.56 1.96 -3.89
CA VAL A 78 -0.71 0.78 -3.72
C VAL A 78 0.64 0.97 -4.40
N GLN A 79 0.67 1.51 -5.62
CA GLN A 79 1.92 1.81 -6.32
C GLN A 79 2.83 2.70 -5.47
N GLN A 80 2.30 3.77 -4.87
CA GLN A 80 3.10 4.64 -3.99
C GLN A 80 3.58 3.93 -2.72
N CYS A 81 2.74 3.11 -2.09
CA CYS A 81 3.14 2.32 -0.92
C CYS A 81 4.27 1.34 -1.25
N VAL A 82 4.17 0.65 -2.38
CA VAL A 82 5.18 -0.30 -2.86
C VAL A 82 6.47 0.41 -3.23
N LEU A 83 6.40 1.53 -3.96
CA LEU A 83 7.57 2.33 -4.31
C LEU A 83 8.28 2.89 -3.07
N GLN A 84 7.53 3.29 -2.04
CA GLN A 84 8.12 3.71 -0.77
C GLN A 84 8.82 2.55 -0.06
N TRP A 85 8.20 1.36 -0.04
CA TRP A 85 8.83 0.15 0.51
C TRP A 85 10.13 -0.20 -0.23
N ILE A 86 10.11 -0.17 -1.57
CA ILE A 86 11.31 -0.39 -2.40
C ILE A 86 12.38 0.65 -2.09
N SER A 87 12.00 1.92 -1.97
CA SER A 87 12.91 3.02 -1.62
C SER A 87 13.61 2.76 -0.28
N THR A 88 12.88 2.28 0.73
CA THR A 88 13.45 1.99 2.05
C THR A 88 14.34 0.75 2.08
N LYS A 89 14.08 -0.26 1.24
CA LYS A 89 14.83 -1.52 1.24
C LYS A 89 16.02 -1.53 0.27
N TYR A 90 15.86 -0.94 -0.91
CA TYR A 90 16.83 -1.02 -2.02
C TYR A 90 17.40 0.34 -2.45
N GLY A 91 16.86 1.44 -1.93
CA GLY A 91 17.31 2.80 -2.25
C GLY A 91 16.53 3.47 -3.38
N MET A 92 16.91 4.71 -3.68
CA MET A 92 16.20 5.58 -4.62
C MET A 92 16.29 5.12 -6.07
N ASP A 93 17.41 4.51 -6.47
CA ASP A 93 17.59 4.06 -7.85
C ASP A 93 16.70 2.86 -8.19
N ALA A 94 16.56 1.92 -7.24
CA ALA A 94 15.59 0.83 -7.35
C ALA A 94 14.14 1.36 -7.43
N ARG A 95 13.83 2.43 -6.68
CA ARG A 95 12.51 3.09 -6.76
C ARG A 95 12.26 3.65 -8.16
N LYS A 96 13.23 4.31 -8.79
CA LYS A 96 13.10 4.87 -10.14
C LYS A 96 12.84 3.76 -11.18
N ILE A 97 13.66 2.71 -11.16
CA ILE A 97 13.51 1.57 -12.07
C ILE A 97 12.15 0.90 -11.88
N MET A 98 11.75 0.64 -10.64
CA MET A 98 10.44 0.04 -10.38
C MET A 98 9.30 0.96 -10.79
N ALA A 99 9.39 2.27 -10.57
CA ALA A 99 8.38 3.22 -11.01
C ALA A 99 8.15 3.12 -12.53
N LEU A 100 9.25 3.03 -13.31
CA LEU A 100 9.20 2.80 -14.76
C LEU A 100 8.54 1.45 -15.11
N LEU A 101 8.95 0.36 -14.46
CA LEU A 101 8.38 -0.98 -14.72
C LEU A 101 6.89 -1.07 -14.33
N PHE A 102 6.43 -0.29 -13.36
CA PHE A 102 5.01 -0.21 -12.97
C PHE A 102 4.12 0.46 -14.02
N GLU A 103 4.68 1.18 -15.00
CA GLU A 103 3.91 1.76 -16.11
C GLU A 103 3.49 0.71 -17.15
N GLY A 104 4.02 -0.52 -17.06
CA GLY A 104 3.45 -1.71 -17.71
C GLY A 104 4.06 -2.09 -19.05
N ASN A 105 5.25 -1.58 -19.37
CA ASN A 105 5.98 -1.94 -20.59
C ASN A 105 7.12 -2.92 -20.32
N TYR A 106 7.51 -3.61 -21.39
CA TYR A 106 8.74 -4.38 -21.46
C TYR A 106 9.88 -3.44 -21.82
N PHE A 107 10.94 -3.42 -21.02
CA PHE A 107 12.07 -2.54 -21.25
C PHE A 107 13.37 -3.32 -21.42
N GLU A 108 14.10 -2.96 -22.47
CA GLU A 108 15.50 -3.36 -22.60
C GLU A 108 16.35 -2.67 -21.52
N PRO A 109 17.43 -3.30 -21.01
CA PRO A 109 18.28 -2.71 -19.98
C PRO A 109 18.85 -1.34 -20.37
N LYS A 110 19.20 -1.13 -21.65
CA LYS A 110 19.66 0.16 -22.18
C LYS A 110 18.59 1.26 -22.05
N ASN A 111 17.32 0.92 -22.31
CA ASN A 111 16.20 1.85 -22.21
C ASN A 111 15.90 2.18 -20.74
N VAL A 112 16.05 1.21 -19.83
CA VAL A 112 15.93 1.46 -18.38
C VAL A 112 16.99 2.46 -17.92
N ALA A 113 18.27 2.23 -18.28
CA ALA A 113 19.37 3.13 -17.92
C ALA A 113 19.15 4.55 -18.45
N LYS A 114 18.77 4.68 -19.73
CA LYS A 114 18.50 5.97 -20.37
C LYS A 114 17.32 6.71 -19.72
N THR A 115 16.23 6.00 -19.43
CA THR A 115 15.01 6.62 -18.89
C THR A 115 15.19 7.02 -17.43
N CYS A 116 15.93 6.24 -16.65
CA CYS A 116 16.21 6.54 -15.25
C CYS A 116 17.40 7.51 -15.05
N VAL A 117 18.07 7.91 -16.14
CA VAL A 117 19.28 8.75 -16.12
C VAL A 117 20.33 8.13 -15.19
N MET A 118 20.72 6.90 -15.53
CA MET A 118 21.69 6.10 -14.79
C MET A 118 22.69 5.49 -15.75
N ASP A 119 23.87 5.17 -15.23
CA ASP A 119 24.85 4.39 -15.99
C ASP A 119 24.33 2.96 -16.21
N GLU A 120 24.60 2.38 -17.38
CA GLU A 120 24.12 1.04 -17.74
C GLU A 120 24.61 -0.02 -16.73
N LYS A 121 25.84 0.13 -16.22
CA LYS A 121 26.42 -0.78 -15.24
C LYS A 121 25.63 -0.78 -13.93
N ASP A 122 25.25 0.40 -13.44
CA ASP A 122 24.52 0.56 -12.18
C ASP A 122 23.06 0.12 -12.32
N ALA A 123 22.42 0.48 -13.44
CA ALA A 123 21.07 0.02 -13.75
C ALA A 123 21.00 -1.52 -13.78
N ASN A 124 21.98 -2.17 -14.42
CA ASN A 124 22.07 -3.64 -14.47
C ASN A 124 22.26 -4.24 -13.07
N GLN A 125 23.15 -3.69 -12.24
CA GLN A 125 23.33 -4.17 -10.86
C GLN A 125 22.03 -4.10 -10.04
N VAL A 126 21.29 -3.00 -10.16
CA VAL A 126 20.00 -2.83 -9.47
C VAL A 126 18.95 -3.80 -10.02
N LEU A 127 18.87 -3.98 -11.34
CA LEU A 127 17.97 -4.95 -11.98
C LEU A 127 18.25 -6.38 -11.52
N TYR A 128 19.52 -6.80 -11.48
CA TYR A 128 19.91 -8.11 -10.98
C TYR A 128 19.51 -8.30 -9.51
N ARG A 129 19.69 -7.27 -8.67
CA ARG A 129 19.27 -7.32 -7.27
C ARG A 129 17.76 -7.46 -7.11
N LEU A 130 16.98 -6.72 -7.90
CA LEU A 130 15.52 -6.79 -7.87
C LEU A 130 14.99 -8.13 -8.41
N MET A 131 15.69 -8.71 -9.39
CA MET A 131 15.36 -10.02 -9.95
C MET A 131 15.66 -11.15 -8.97
N ASN A 132 16.80 -11.12 -8.28
CA ASN A 132 17.14 -12.12 -7.24
C ASN A 132 16.08 -12.18 -6.14
N ASP A 133 15.46 -11.05 -5.81
CA ASP A 133 14.38 -10.97 -4.82
C ASP A 133 12.97 -11.25 -5.41
N GLY A 134 12.88 -11.60 -6.70
CA GLY A 134 11.64 -11.97 -7.38
C GLY A 134 10.70 -10.80 -7.71
N LEU A 135 11.20 -9.56 -7.67
CA LEU A 135 10.41 -8.35 -7.94
C LEU A 135 10.34 -8.02 -9.44
N VAL A 136 11.38 -8.41 -10.18
CA VAL A 136 11.51 -8.20 -11.62
C VAL A 136 11.76 -9.55 -12.29
N SER A 137 11.14 -9.74 -13.45
CA SER A 137 11.36 -10.88 -14.33
C SER A 137 11.85 -10.38 -15.68
N PHE A 138 12.57 -11.22 -16.41
CA PHE A 138 12.91 -10.95 -17.80
C PHE A 138 12.22 -11.94 -18.73
N GLN A 139 12.00 -11.50 -19.96
CA GLN A 139 11.54 -12.32 -21.05
C GLN A 139 12.58 -12.31 -22.16
N ASP A 140 12.96 -13.49 -22.61
CA ASP A 140 13.90 -13.67 -23.72
C ASP A 140 13.13 -13.57 -25.04
N MET A 141 13.53 -12.63 -25.88
CA MET A 141 13.07 -12.55 -27.26
C MET A 141 14.17 -13.08 -28.17
N THR A 142 13.92 -14.21 -28.82
CA THR A 142 14.81 -14.79 -29.84
C THR A 142 14.21 -14.61 -31.24
N PRO A 143 15.01 -14.21 -32.24
CA PRO A 143 14.67 -14.46 -33.63
C PRO A 143 14.49 -15.98 -33.80
N ALA A 144 13.39 -16.39 -34.43
CA ALA A 144 12.94 -17.79 -34.47
C ALA A 144 14.07 -18.79 -34.74
N GLY A 145 14.20 -19.79 -33.85
CA GLY A 145 15.05 -20.98 -34.05
C GLY A 145 16.42 -20.97 -33.38
N ASN A 146 16.93 -19.82 -32.92
CA ASN A 146 18.26 -19.72 -32.31
C ASN A 146 18.19 -19.22 -30.86
N PHE A 147 18.31 -20.12 -29.89
CA PHE A 147 18.35 -19.81 -28.46
C PHE A 147 19.76 -19.49 -27.94
N PHE A 148 20.66 -19.04 -28.83
CA PHE A 148 22.00 -18.63 -28.42
C PHE A 148 21.93 -17.26 -27.71
N PRO A 149 22.52 -17.10 -26.52
CA PRO A 149 22.45 -15.85 -25.74
C PRO A 149 22.87 -14.59 -26.50
N TYR A 150 23.73 -14.73 -27.51
CA TYR A 150 24.19 -13.61 -28.35
C TYR A 150 23.08 -12.98 -29.21
N TYR A 151 22.05 -13.75 -29.59
CA TYR A 151 20.93 -13.26 -30.41
C TYR A 151 19.66 -12.97 -29.58
N CYS A 152 19.72 -13.18 -28.26
CA CYS A 152 18.59 -12.93 -27.36
C CYS A 152 18.54 -11.47 -26.94
N THR A 153 17.36 -10.85 -27.06
CA THR A 153 17.08 -9.56 -26.40
C THR A 153 16.34 -9.81 -25.09
N TYR A 154 16.90 -9.31 -23.99
CA TYR A 154 16.32 -9.44 -22.66
C TYR A 154 15.39 -8.27 -22.36
N LEU A 155 14.12 -8.57 -22.15
CA LEU A 155 13.10 -7.59 -21.82
C LEU A 155 12.67 -7.70 -20.36
N TYR A 156 12.93 -6.67 -19.57
CA TYR A 156 12.54 -6.61 -18.17
C TYR A 156 11.09 -6.18 -18.01
N THR A 157 10.38 -6.83 -17.10
CA THR A 157 9.00 -6.53 -16.72
C THR A 157 8.78 -6.83 -15.24
N CYS A 158 7.72 -6.25 -14.66
CA CYS A 158 7.32 -6.54 -13.29
C CYS A 158 5.87 -7.04 -13.24
N ASN A 159 5.65 -8.13 -12.50
CA ASN A 159 4.29 -8.54 -12.17
C ASN A 159 3.80 -7.73 -10.98
N LYS A 160 3.00 -6.69 -11.25
CA LYS A 160 2.46 -5.78 -10.23
C LYS A 160 1.83 -6.52 -9.05
N VAL A 161 1.02 -7.56 -9.31
CA VAL A 161 0.33 -8.31 -8.26
C VAL A 161 1.33 -9.05 -7.37
N ASN A 162 2.35 -9.67 -7.97
CA ASN A 162 3.40 -10.33 -7.20
C ASN A 162 4.17 -9.33 -6.32
N VAL A 163 4.60 -8.21 -6.89
CA VAL A 163 5.34 -7.17 -6.13
C VAL A 163 4.51 -6.65 -4.96
N VAL A 164 3.20 -6.45 -5.14
CA VAL A 164 2.28 -6.06 -4.07
C VAL A 164 2.19 -7.15 -2.99
N HIS A 165 2.12 -8.43 -3.36
CA HIS A 165 2.18 -9.53 -2.38
C HIS A 165 3.48 -9.52 -1.58
N HIS A 166 4.63 -9.28 -2.21
CA HIS A 166 5.92 -9.17 -1.52
C HIS A 166 5.93 -8.00 -0.53
N ALA A 167 5.48 -6.82 -0.96
CA ALA A 167 5.39 -5.64 -0.09
C ALA A 167 4.44 -5.86 1.09
N ARG A 168 3.26 -6.46 0.83
CA ARG A 168 2.29 -6.82 1.87
C ARG A 168 2.86 -7.80 2.89
N LYS A 169 3.53 -8.87 2.43
CA LYS A 169 4.16 -9.86 3.31
C LYS A 169 5.24 -9.21 4.18
N ALA A 170 6.02 -8.29 3.61
CA ALA A 170 7.01 -7.53 4.37
C ALA A 170 6.33 -6.62 5.43
N ALA A 171 5.24 -5.93 5.08
CA ALA A 171 4.49 -5.09 6.02
C ALA A 171 3.94 -5.91 7.20
N LEU A 172 3.31 -7.05 6.94
CA LEU A 172 2.82 -7.97 7.98
C LEU A 172 3.93 -8.45 8.91
N ASN A 173 5.09 -8.80 8.36
CA ASN A 173 6.23 -9.22 9.17
C ASN A 173 6.74 -8.09 10.09
N VAL A 174 6.72 -6.84 9.62
CA VAL A 174 7.13 -5.68 10.43
C VAL A 174 6.07 -5.37 11.49
N GLU A 175 4.79 -5.41 11.13
CA GLU A 175 3.67 -5.22 12.06
C GLU A 175 3.74 -6.22 13.21
N ASN A 176 3.91 -7.53 12.91
CA ASN A 176 4.06 -8.56 13.92
C ASN A 176 5.24 -8.29 14.88
N LYS A 177 6.38 -7.84 14.34
CA LYS A 177 7.55 -7.48 15.17
C LYS A 177 7.25 -6.28 16.07
N LEU A 178 6.50 -5.29 15.59
CA LEU A 178 6.11 -4.11 16.38
C LEU A 178 5.08 -4.46 17.45
N LEU A 179 4.12 -5.35 17.17
CA LEU A 179 3.16 -5.86 18.14
C LEU A 179 3.87 -6.62 19.27
N LEU A 180 4.80 -7.51 18.94
CA LEU A 180 5.63 -8.20 19.92
C LEU A 180 6.46 -7.21 20.75
N ARG A 181 7.03 -6.18 20.11
CA ARG A 181 7.77 -5.13 20.82
C ARG A 181 6.87 -4.35 21.77
N LYS A 182 5.67 -3.98 21.35
CA LYS A 182 4.66 -3.28 22.18
C LYS A 182 4.29 -4.12 23.40
N GLN A 183 4.02 -5.40 23.21
CA GLN A 183 3.74 -6.35 24.30
C GLN A 183 4.92 -6.43 25.28
N HIS A 184 6.13 -6.56 24.76
CA HIS A 184 7.34 -6.61 25.60
C HIS A 184 7.57 -5.33 26.42
N GLU A 185 7.36 -4.15 25.84
CA GLU A 185 7.45 -2.89 26.57
C GLU A 185 6.34 -2.75 27.61
N HIS A 186 5.13 -3.21 27.31
CA HIS A 186 4.03 -3.24 28.27
C HIS A 186 4.29 -4.19 29.45
N GLU A 187 4.84 -5.39 29.20
CA GLU A 187 5.15 -6.37 30.24
C GLU A 187 6.13 -5.80 31.29
N LYS A 188 7.11 -4.99 30.87
CA LYS A 188 8.09 -4.36 31.77
C LYS A 188 7.48 -3.39 32.76
N VAL A 189 6.43 -2.67 32.36
CA VAL A 189 5.86 -1.54 33.12
C VAL A 189 4.45 -1.88 33.64
N LYS A 190 3.98 -3.11 33.41
CA LYS A 190 2.62 -3.57 33.72
C LYS A 190 2.20 -3.31 35.17
N ASP A 191 3.08 -3.61 36.13
CA ASP A 191 2.75 -3.46 37.54
C ASP A 191 2.80 -1.99 37.99
N LEU A 192 3.70 -1.19 37.43
CA LEU A 192 3.72 0.27 37.62
C LEU A 192 2.48 0.94 37.04
N ILE A 193 2.00 0.49 35.88
CA ILE A 193 0.76 0.99 35.26
C ILE A 193 -0.45 0.66 36.13
N LYS A 194 -0.53 -0.56 36.69
CA LYS A 194 -1.60 -0.92 37.64
C LYS A 194 -1.55 -0.06 38.89
N LYS A 195 -0.36 0.12 39.49
CA LYS A 195 -0.16 0.99 40.66
C LYS A 195 -0.61 2.41 40.37
N LYS A 196 -0.21 2.97 39.22
CA LYS A 196 -0.62 4.30 38.78
C LYS A 196 -2.13 4.42 38.59
N LYS A 197 -2.78 3.45 37.95
CA LYS A 197 -4.25 3.45 37.80
C LYS A 197 -4.98 3.49 39.13
N VAL A 198 -4.55 2.70 40.11
CA VAL A 198 -5.16 2.69 41.46
C VAL A 198 -5.05 4.07 42.10
N ILE A 199 -3.89 4.73 41.97
CA ILE A 199 -3.67 6.08 42.48
C ILE A 199 -4.55 7.10 41.73
N ASP A 200 -4.61 7.03 40.40
CA ASP A 200 -5.40 7.94 39.57
C ASP A 200 -6.91 7.79 39.86
N ASP A 201 -7.41 6.56 40.04
CA ASP A 201 -8.80 6.27 40.41
C ASP A 201 -9.14 6.79 41.82
N TYR A 202 -8.20 6.67 42.76
CA TYR A 202 -8.36 7.23 44.10
C TYR A 202 -8.38 8.77 44.08
N LYS A 203 -7.48 9.41 43.34
CA LYS A 203 -7.48 10.88 43.14
C LYS A 203 -8.77 11.37 42.48
N ALA A 204 -9.31 10.60 41.52
CA ALA A 204 -10.58 10.93 40.87
C ALA A 204 -11.79 10.84 41.82
N SER A 205 -11.75 9.93 42.81
CA SER A 205 -12.82 9.77 43.81
C SER A 205 -12.70 10.74 45.00
N HIS A 206 -11.50 11.23 45.31
CA HIS A 206 -11.22 12.13 46.44
C HIS A 206 -10.46 13.40 45.99
N PRO A 207 -11.09 14.29 45.18
CA PRO A 207 -10.40 15.42 44.54
C PRO A 207 -9.93 16.53 45.51
N ASN A 208 -10.43 16.54 46.75
CA ASN A 208 -10.11 17.57 47.75
C ASN A 208 -9.03 17.14 48.75
N GLU A 209 -8.55 15.89 48.70
CA GLU A 209 -7.43 15.43 49.52
C GLU A 209 -6.11 15.65 48.77
N ASN A 210 -5.21 16.45 49.34
CA ASN A 210 -3.84 16.60 48.85
C ASN A 210 -3.05 15.33 49.17
N LEU A 211 -3.19 14.31 48.34
CA LEU A 211 -2.38 13.11 48.40
C LEU A 211 -1.01 13.42 47.78
N GLU A 212 0.07 13.34 48.57
CA GLU A 212 1.43 13.33 48.03
C GLU A 212 1.55 12.17 47.02
N ASP A 213 2.28 12.41 45.92
CA ASP A 213 2.48 11.41 44.87
C ASP A 213 3.11 10.14 45.45
N GLN A 214 2.32 9.07 45.50
CA GLN A 214 2.74 7.76 46.04
C GLN A 214 3.72 7.01 45.11
N LEU A 215 3.97 7.56 43.92
CA LEU A 215 4.97 7.04 42.97
C LEU A 215 6.29 7.78 43.19
N LEU A 216 7.39 7.03 43.17
CA LEU A 216 8.72 7.64 43.16
C LEU A 216 8.88 8.42 41.85
N PRO A 217 9.57 9.59 41.84
CA PRO A 217 9.81 10.37 40.61
C PRO A 217 10.47 9.57 39.48
N ARG A 218 11.18 8.49 39.81
CA ARG A 218 11.72 7.53 38.85
C ARG A 218 10.63 6.68 38.19
N GLU A 219 9.71 6.12 38.97
CA GLU A 219 8.59 5.29 38.48
C GLU A 219 7.68 6.10 37.54
N GLU A 220 7.44 7.37 37.87
CA GLU A 220 6.67 8.27 37.01
C GLU A 220 7.33 8.52 35.65
N ARG A 221 8.66 8.72 35.64
CA ARG A 221 9.43 8.86 34.39
C ARG A 221 9.38 7.59 33.56
N GLU A 222 9.48 6.42 34.19
CA GLU A 222 9.40 5.13 33.50
C GLU A 222 8.02 4.93 32.86
N VAL A 223 6.94 5.26 33.57
CA VAL A 223 5.57 5.20 33.03
C VAL A 223 5.36 6.23 31.91
N ALA A 224 5.83 7.46 32.06
CA ALA A 224 5.74 8.49 31.02
C ALA A 224 6.52 8.09 29.75
N ASN A 225 7.71 7.52 29.91
CA ASN A 225 8.52 7.00 28.80
C ASN A 225 7.80 5.85 28.08
N PHE A 226 7.15 4.94 28.82
CA PHE A 226 6.34 3.89 28.23
C PHE A 226 5.22 4.45 27.35
N TYR A 227 4.42 5.39 27.84
CA TYR A 227 3.34 5.98 27.04
C TYR A 227 3.86 6.67 25.77
N ARG A 228 5.01 7.35 25.84
CA ARG A 228 5.64 7.96 24.66
C ARG A 228 6.03 6.92 23.61
N ILE A 229 6.65 5.82 24.05
CA ILE A 229 7.05 4.72 23.17
C ILE A 229 5.80 4.02 22.60
N ASP A 230 4.80 3.77 23.44
CA ASP A 230 3.55 3.12 23.04
C ASP A 230 2.82 3.90 21.95
N GLU A 231 2.75 5.22 22.09
CA GLU A 231 2.16 6.11 21.09
C GLU A 231 2.93 6.07 19.77
N MET A 232 4.27 6.10 19.81
CA MET A 232 5.11 5.97 18.61
C MET A 232 4.91 4.62 17.91
N LEU A 233 4.84 3.53 18.68
CA LEU A 233 4.59 2.19 18.15
C LEU A 233 3.20 2.09 17.53
N LEU A 234 2.17 2.62 18.20
CA LEU A 234 0.78 2.58 17.74
C LEU A 234 0.59 3.40 16.46
N LYS A 235 1.20 4.60 16.37
CA LYS A 235 1.23 5.39 15.12
C LYS A 235 1.83 4.59 13.97
N ARG A 236 2.92 3.85 14.22
CA ARG A 236 3.58 3.06 13.18
C ARG A 236 2.78 1.82 12.79
N ILE A 237 2.16 1.12 13.75
CA ILE A 237 1.28 -0.02 13.50
C ILE A 237 0.08 0.42 12.65
N ASN A 238 -0.64 1.47 13.05
CA ASN A 238 -1.78 2.00 12.29
C ASN A 238 -1.39 2.39 10.86
N SER A 239 -0.20 2.94 10.66
CA SER A 239 0.31 3.27 9.33
C SER A 239 0.58 2.01 8.47
N LEU A 240 1.05 0.92 9.06
CA LEU A 240 1.26 -0.35 8.36
C LEU A 240 -0.06 -1.07 8.07
N GLU A 241 -1.00 -1.07 9.01
CA GLU A 241 -2.36 -1.59 8.82
C GLU A 241 -3.03 -0.95 7.60
N GLN A 242 -2.94 0.38 7.47
CA GLN A 242 -3.44 1.10 6.30
C GLN A 242 -2.80 0.59 5.00
N GLN A 243 -1.47 0.37 4.98
CA GLN A 243 -0.78 -0.16 3.80
C GLN A 243 -1.21 -1.58 3.45
N ILE A 244 -1.44 -2.42 4.46
CA ILE A 244 -1.91 -3.80 4.30
C ILE A 244 -3.32 -3.81 3.72
N ILE A 245 -4.24 -3.01 4.28
CA ILE A 245 -5.61 -2.87 3.80
C ILE A 245 -5.64 -2.44 2.34
N ILE A 246 -4.88 -1.40 1.98
CA ILE A 246 -4.84 -0.90 0.59
C ILE A 246 -4.29 -1.98 -0.36
N SER A 247 -3.27 -2.72 0.07
CA SER A 247 -2.71 -3.84 -0.70
C SER A 247 -3.72 -4.98 -0.89
N ASP A 248 -4.47 -5.33 0.15
CA ASP A 248 -5.52 -6.35 0.11
C ASP A 248 -6.68 -5.94 -0.82
N CYS A 249 -7.12 -4.69 -0.74
CA CYS A 249 -8.12 -4.14 -1.66
C CYS A 249 -7.66 -4.29 -3.12
N TYR A 250 -6.42 -3.94 -3.43
CA TYR A 250 -5.89 -4.07 -4.79
C TYR A 250 -5.82 -5.51 -5.27
N ILE A 251 -5.34 -6.44 -4.44
CA ILE A 251 -5.25 -7.86 -4.78
C ILE A 251 -6.65 -8.43 -5.06
N GLU A 252 -7.63 -8.14 -4.19
CA GLU A 252 -9.00 -8.61 -4.36
C GLU A 252 -9.67 -7.98 -5.60
N MET A 253 -9.46 -6.69 -5.86
CA MET A 253 -9.92 -6.04 -7.08
C MET A 253 -9.35 -6.70 -8.33
N LYS A 254 -8.02 -6.91 -8.40
CA LYS A 254 -7.38 -7.58 -9.53
C LYS A 254 -7.87 -9.01 -9.71
N ARG A 255 -8.06 -9.76 -8.63
CA ARG A 255 -8.62 -11.12 -8.66
C ARG A 255 -10.03 -11.14 -9.25
N LYS A 256 -10.90 -10.20 -8.88
CA LYS A 256 -12.26 -10.09 -9.42
C LYS A 256 -12.25 -9.71 -10.90
N MET A 257 -11.43 -8.75 -11.31
CA MET A 257 -11.27 -8.38 -12.72
C MET A 257 -10.83 -9.58 -13.57
N LEU A 258 -9.83 -10.34 -13.12
CA LEU A 258 -9.37 -11.54 -13.82
C LEU A 258 -10.47 -12.60 -13.92
N LYS A 259 -11.29 -12.78 -12.89
CA LYS A 259 -12.43 -13.73 -12.93
C LYS A 259 -13.51 -13.31 -13.93
N GLU A 260 -13.75 -12.01 -14.09
CA GLU A 260 -14.71 -11.48 -15.06
C GLU A 260 -14.18 -11.57 -16.50
N GLU A 261 -12.90 -11.28 -16.71
CA GLU A 261 -12.20 -11.45 -17.99
C GLU A 261 -12.14 -12.93 -18.42
N CYS A 262 -11.86 -13.84 -17.48
CA CYS A 262 -11.86 -15.29 -17.69
C CYS A 262 -13.26 -15.92 -17.65
N GLY A 263 -14.28 -15.22 -17.13
CA GLY A 263 -15.67 -15.68 -17.13
C GLY A 263 -16.42 -15.31 -18.40
N SER A 264 -15.97 -14.26 -19.10
CA SER A 264 -16.49 -13.83 -20.40
C SER A 264 -15.82 -14.53 -21.59
N LYS A 265 -14.63 -15.10 -21.39
CA LYS A 265 -13.98 -16.02 -22.32
C LYS A 265 -13.76 -17.35 -21.61
N GLY A 266 -14.59 -18.34 -21.91
CA GLY A 266 -14.51 -19.68 -21.34
C GLY A 266 -13.07 -20.15 -21.14
N TRP A 267 -12.79 -20.61 -19.93
CA TRP A 267 -11.54 -21.26 -19.55
C TRP A 267 -11.10 -22.28 -20.62
N ASP A 268 -9.94 -22.04 -21.26
CA ASP A 268 -8.71 -22.85 -21.13
C ASP A 268 -7.90 -22.97 -22.45
N PRO A 269 -6.61 -22.58 -22.44
CA PRO A 269 -5.62 -23.46 -23.07
C PRO A 269 -4.29 -23.65 -22.30
N VAL A 270 -4.13 -23.14 -21.07
CA VAL A 270 -2.85 -23.32 -20.32
C VAL A 270 -2.85 -24.60 -19.47
N LEU A 271 -4.01 -25.18 -19.15
CA LEU A 271 -4.08 -26.49 -18.46
C LEU A 271 -4.07 -27.70 -19.41
N LYS A 272 -4.28 -27.52 -20.73
CA LYS A 272 -4.12 -28.61 -21.72
C LYS A 272 -2.67 -29.00 -21.98
N LEU A 273 -1.70 -28.11 -21.76
CA LEU A 273 -0.27 -28.42 -21.94
C LEU A 273 0.30 -29.27 -20.79
N ALA A 274 -0.27 -29.18 -19.58
CA ALA A 274 0.15 -29.99 -18.44
C ALA A 274 -0.44 -31.40 -18.46
N VAL A 275 -1.63 -31.60 -19.05
CA VAL A 275 -2.27 -32.93 -19.14
C VAL A 275 -1.74 -33.77 -20.31
N LYS A 276 -1.23 -33.15 -21.39
CA LYS A 276 -0.59 -33.91 -22.49
C LYS A 276 0.79 -34.47 -22.14
N LYS A 277 1.54 -33.87 -21.21
CA LYS A 277 2.86 -34.39 -20.78
C LYS A 277 2.80 -35.53 -19.76
N LYS A 278 1.64 -35.81 -19.16
CA LYS A 278 1.45 -36.93 -18.22
C LYS A 278 0.82 -38.19 -18.85
N LYS A 279 0.55 -38.17 -20.16
CA LYS A 279 0.10 -39.35 -20.94
C LYS A 279 1.13 -39.83 -21.97
N ALA A 280 2.34 -39.30 -21.94
CA ALA A 280 3.44 -39.66 -22.85
C ALA A 280 4.76 -39.94 -22.10
N ALA A 281 4.68 -40.32 -20.82
CA ALA A 281 5.77 -40.85 -20.02
C ALA A 281 5.23 -42.02 -19.20
#